data_AF-A0A7D6J963-F1
#
_entry.id   AF-A0A7D6J963-F1
#
_cell.length_a   1.000
_cell.length_b   1.000
_cell.length_c   1.000
_cell.angle_alpha   90.00
_cell.angle_beta   90.00
_cell.angle_gamma   90.00
#
_symmetry.space_group_name_H-M   'P 1'
#
loop_
_entity.id
_entity.type
_entity.pdbx_description
1 polymer ?
#
loop_
_entity_poly.entity_id
_entity_poly.type
_entity_poly.pdbx_seq_one_letter_code
_entity_poly.pdbx_strand_id
1 'polypeptide(L)'
;MPIIEVLPLIEHIRVSRVRGKTLFEMVASEPRLYYVCEYYLTIADQLLSQPEGIVPKEMSDREIIRSKNENRTILKKLTEYTNKQFPLGG
;
A
#
# COMPACT_ATOMS: atom_id res chain seq x y z
N MET A 1 -4.76 13.98 -4.10
CA MET A 1 -4.03 12.98 -4.90
C MET A 1 -4.73 11.64 -4.72
N PRO A 2 -5.11 10.94 -5.79
CA PRO A 2 -5.71 9.61 -5.67
C PRO A 2 -4.64 8.59 -5.27
N ILE A 3 -5.04 7.57 -4.53
CA ILE A 3 -4.21 6.40 -4.25
C ILE A 3 -4.58 5.37 -5.32
N ILE A 4 -3.60 4.95 -6.12
CA ILE A 4 -3.77 3.97 -7.20
C ILE A 4 -3.83 2.56 -6.58
N GLU A 5 -2.76 2.16 -5.89
CA GLU A 5 -2.71 0.86 -5.21
C GLU A 5 -1.87 0.96 -3.93
N VAL A 6 -2.18 0.10 -2.95
CA VAL A 6 -1.39 -0.01 -1.71
C VAL A 6 -0.61 -1.32 -1.73
N LEU A 7 0.69 -1.22 -2.03
CA LEU A 7 1.60 -2.36 -1.92
C LEU A 7 1.86 -2.71 -0.44
N PRO A 8 1.59 -3.95 0.00
CA PRO A 8 1.93 -4.37 1.35
C PRO A 8 3.46 -4.47 1.53
N LEU A 9 3.91 -4.49 2.79
CA LEU A 9 5.33 -4.70 3.10
C LEU A 9 5.73 -6.13 2.73
N ILE A 10 6.34 -6.27 1.55
CA ILE A 10 6.75 -7.55 0.98
C ILE A 10 8.27 -7.66 1.02
N GLU A 11 8.77 -8.53 1.90
CA GLU A 11 10.21 -8.78 2.07
C GLU A 11 10.90 -9.23 0.78
N HIS A 12 10.17 -9.93 -0.09
CA HIS A 12 10.70 -10.40 -1.37
C HIS A 12 11.04 -9.26 -2.35
N ILE A 13 10.40 -8.08 -2.23
CA ILE A 13 10.80 -6.89 -2.99
C ILE A 13 12.24 -6.49 -2.62
N ARG A 14 12.57 -6.51 -1.32
CA ARG A 14 13.92 -6.20 -0.84
C ARG A 14 14.93 -7.23 -1.32
N VAL A 15 14.60 -8.52 -1.22
CA VAL A 15 15.46 -9.63 -1.68
C VAL A 15 15.72 -9.53 -3.20
N SER A 16 14.71 -9.16 -3.98
CA SER A 16 14.83 -8.92 -5.42
C SER A 16 15.91 -7.88 -5.74
N ARG A 17 15.95 -6.76 -5.00
CA ARG A 17 16.99 -5.74 -5.16
C ARG A 17 18.39 -6.23 -4.82
N VAL A 18 18.54 -6.99 -3.73
CA VAL A 18 19.85 -7.58 -3.35
C VAL A 18 20.35 -8.55 -4.42
N ARG A 19 19.45 -9.28 -5.08
CA ARG A 19 19.78 -10.23 -6.14
C ARG A 19 19.98 -9.59 -7.52
N GLY A 20 19.70 -8.29 -7.66
CA GLY A 20 19.76 -7.60 -8.96
C GLY A 20 18.78 -8.13 -9.99
N LYS A 21 17.67 -8.73 -9.56
CA LYS A 21 16.63 -9.31 -10.42
C LYS A 21 15.28 -8.69 -10.11
N THR A 22 14.41 -8.59 -11.10
CA THR A 22 13.01 -8.25 -10.91
C THR A 22 12.23 -9.41 -10.26
N LEU A 23 11.10 -9.10 -9.64
CA LEU A 23 10.22 -10.15 -9.11
C LEU A 23 9.68 -11.06 -10.21
N PHE A 24 9.40 -10.53 -11.40
CA PHE A 24 8.97 -11.31 -12.56
C PHE A 24 10.01 -12.36 -12.98
N GLU A 25 11.31 -12.01 -12.94
CA GLU A 25 12.39 -12.97 -13.20
C GLU A 25 12.52 -13.99 -12.06
N MET A 26 12.33 -13.57 -10.81
CA MET A 26 12.41 -14.47 -9.64
C MET A 26 11.26 -15.48 -9.59
N VAL A 27 10.07 -15.10 -10.06
CA VAL A 27 8.88 -15.97 -10.15
C VAL A 27 9.16 -17.22 -10.98
N ALA A 28 10.00 -17.13 -12.02
CA ALA A 28 10.36 -18.28 -12.84
C ALA A 28 11.00 -19.41 -12.01
N SER A 29 11.77 -19.05 -10.97
CA SER A 29 12.38 -20.00 -10.02
C SER A 29 11.55 -20.20 -8.74
N GLU A 30 10.73 -19.23 -8.37
CA GLU A 30 9.95 -19.23 -7.13
C GLU A 30 8.50 -18.78 -7.41
N PRO A 31 7.64 -19.68 -7.92
CA PRO A 31 6.26 -19.32 -8.33
C PRO A 31 5.40 -18.75 -7.21
N ARG A 32 5.78 -18.98 -5.94
CA ARG A 32 5.13 -18.40 -4.76
C ARG A 32 5.18 -16.87 -4.74
N LEU A 33 6.05 -16.24 -5.52
CA LEU A 33 6.14 -14.78 -5.63
C LEU A 33 5.10 -14.17 -6.57
N TYR A 34 4.34 -15.00 -7.30
CA TYR A 34 3.40 -14.53 -8.32
C TYR A 34 2.34 -13.56 -7.76
N TYR A 35 1.89 -13.75 -6.51
CA TYR A 35 0.93 -12.84 -5.87
C TYR A 35 1.44 -11.38 -5.81
N VAL A 36 2.77 -11.18 -5.75
CA VAL A 36 3.37 -9.84 -5.76
C VAL A 36 3.31 -9.23 -7.15
N CYS A 37 3.53 -10.05 -8.17
CA CYS A 37 3.43 -9.63 -9.57
C CYS A 37 2.01 -9.16 -9.91
N GLU A 38 0.98 -9.81 -9.35
CA GLU A 38 -0.42 -9.40 -9.54
C GLU A 38 -0.67 -7.95 -9.05
N TYR A 39 -0.04 -7.50 -7.96
CA TYR A 39 -0.14 -6.09 -7.54
C TYR A 39 0.47 -5.15 -8.58
N TYR A 40 1.64 -5.50 -9.14
CA TYR A 40 2.28 -4.70 -10.17
C TYR A 40 1.50 -4.68 -11.49
N LEU A 41 0.87 -5.80 -11.87
CA LEU A 41 0.01 -5.88 -13.04
C LEU A 41 -1.26 -5.03 -12.84
N THR A 42 -1.85 -5.09 -11.65
CA THR A 42 -3.01 -4.27 -11.29
C THR A 42 -2.67 -2.77 -11.39
N ILE A 43 -1.50 -2.36 -10.88
CA ILE A 43 -1.02 -0.98 -11.02
C ILE A 43 -0.85 -0.61 -12.49
N ALA A 44 -0.24 -1.49 -13.29
CA ALA A 44 -0.05 -1.24 -14.72
C ALA A 44 -1.39 -1.04 -15.45
N ASP A 45 -2.38 -1.90 -15.17
CA ASP A 45 -3.73 -1.79 -15.75
C ASP A 45 -4.42 -0.48 -15.35
N GLN A 46 -4.29 -0.06 -14.10
CA GLN A 46 -4.85 1.21 -13.62
C GLN A 46 -4.18 2.41 -14.28
N LEU A 47 -2.85 2.40 -14.41
CA LEU A 47 -2.10 3.46 -15.10
C LEU A 47 -2.46 3.56 -16.59
N LEU A 48 -2.71 2.43 -17.25
CA LEU A 48 -3.11 2.39 -18.66
C LEU A 48 -4.57 2.82 -18.88
N SER A 49 -5.46 2.49 -17.95
CA SER A 49 -6.90 2.77 -18.06
C SER A 49 -7.33 4.16 -17.56
N GLN A 50 -6.57 4.75 -16.64
CA GLN A 50 -6.88 6.06 -16.05
C GLN A 50 -5.68 7.00 -16.23
N PRO A 51 -5.58 7.73 -17.36
CA PRO A 51 -4.50 8.68 -17.55
C PRO A 51 -4.58 9.79 -16.50
N GLU A 52 -3.49 9.98 -15.75
CA GLU A 52 -3.40 10.99 -14.69
C GLU A 52 -3.62 12.41 -15.25
N GLY A 53 -4.73 13.06 -14.87
CA GLY A 53 -5.06 14.43 -15.25
C GLY A 53 -5.16 15.40 -14.06
N ILE A 54 -4.64 14.99 -12.89
CA ILE A 54 -4.84 15.71 -11.63
C ILE A 54 -3.64 16.60 -11.37
N VAL A 55 -3.85 17.92 -11.36
CA VAL A 55 -2.86 18.88 -10.86
C VAL A 55 -2.89 18.84 -9.33
N PRO A 56 -1.83 18.37 -8.64
CA PRO A 56 -1.81 18.32 -7.19
C PRO A 56 -1.87 19.75 -6.62
N LYS A 57 -2.66 19.94 -5.57
CA LYS A 57 -2.60 21.16 -4.77
C LYS A 57 -1.67 20.92 -3.59
N GLU A 58 -0.62 21.74 -3.50
CA GLU A 58 0.30 21.71 -2.36
C GLU A 58 -0.43 22.05 -1.05
N MET A 59 -0.03 21.36 0.01
CA MET A 59 -0.56 21.51 1.36
C MET A 59 0.58 21.96 2.28
N SER A 60 0.32 22.89 3.19
CA SER A 60 1.35 23.36 4.12
C SER A 60 1.72 22.29 5.16
N ASP A 61 2.93 22.35 5.72
CA ASP A 61 3.38 21.42 6.76
C ASP A 61 2.43 21.34 7.96
N ARG A 62 1.83 22.46 8.35
CA ARG A 62 0.86 22.52 9.45
C ARG A 62 -0.39 21.68 9.15
N GLU A 63 -0.89 21.78 7.93
CA GLU A 63 -2.05 21.03 7.46
C GLU A 63 -1.72 19.54 7.30
N ILE A 64 -0.52 19.21 6.80
CA ILE A 64 -0.03 17.82 6.70
C ILE A 64 0.03 17.18 8.10
N ILE A 65 0.66 17.86 9.06
CA ILE A 65 0.78 17.37 10.44
C ILE A 65 -0.60 17.20 11.08
N ARG A 66 -1.50 18.17 10.89
CA ARG A 66 -2.87 18.10 11.38
C ARG A 66 -3.61 16.88 10.80
N SER A 67 -3.59 16.71 9.47
CA SER A 67 -4.25 15.58 8.79
C SER A 67 -3.70 14.22 9.27
N LYS A 68 -2.38 14.09 9.45
CA LYS A 68 -1.76 12.87 10.00
C LYS A 68 -2.27 12.54 11.41
N ASN A 69 -2.42 13.53 12.27
CA ASN A 69 -2.89 13.35 13.65
C ASN A 69 -4.38 12.96 13.70
N GLU A 70 -5.19 13.54 12.82
CA GLU A 70 -6.61 13.20 12.67
C GLU A 70 -6.77 11.73 12.24
N ASN A 71 -6.05 11.29 11.21
CA ASN A 71 -6.05 9.88 10.77
C ASN A 71 -5.62 8.92 11.87
N ARG A 72 -4.56 9.25 12.62
CA ARG A 72 -4.11 8.45 13.77
C ARG A 72 -5.19 8.32 14.85
N THR A 73 -5.96 9.39 15.06
CA THR A 73 -7.04 9.41 16.05
C THR A 73 -8.22 8.54 15.60
N ILE A 74 -8.59 8.60 14.31
CA ILE A 74 -9.63 7.74 13.73
C ILE A 74 -9.24 6.27 13.86
N LEU A 75 -8.01 5.91 13.48
CA LEU A 75 -7.52 4.53 13.60
C LEU A 75 -7.59 4.02 15.04
N LYS A 76 -7.15 4.82 16.02
CA LYS A 76 -7.27 4.47 17.45
C LYS A 76 -8.71 4.22 17.88
N LYS A 77 -9.65 5.09 17.47
CA LYS A 77 -11.08 4.96 17.79
C LYS A 77 -11.69 3.72 17.15
N LEU A 78 -11.33 3.41 15.91
CA LEU A 78 -11.78 2.21 15.22
C LEU A 78 -11.25 0.95 15.92
N THR A 79 -9.96 0.91 16.26
CA THR A 79 -9.37 -0.21 17.02
C THR A 79 -10.06 -0.39 18.38
N GLU A 80 -10.32 0.70 19.11
CA GLU A 80 -11.02 0.65 20.39
C GLU A 80 -12.47 0.16 20.24
N TYR A 81 -13.17 0.62 19.20
CA TYR A 81 -14.51 0.15 18.86
C TYR A 81 -14.53 -1.35 18.55
N THR A 82 -13.62 -1.81 17.68
CA THR A 82 -13.49 -3.24 17.33
C THR A 82 -13.19 -4.08 18.56
N ASN A 83 -12.26 -3.66 19.43
CA ASN A 83 -11.91 -4.39 20.65
C ASN A 83 -13.04 -4.42 21.69
N LYS A 84 -13.90 -3.40 21.73
CA LYS A 84 -15.11 -3.39 22.58
C LYS A 84 -16.22 -4.29 22.04
N GLN A 85 -16.36 -4.37 20.72
CA GLN A 85 -17.43 -5.14 20.07
C GLN A 85 -17.08 -6.64 19.96
N PHE A 86 -15.79 -6.95 19.82
CA PHE A 86 -15.26 -8.31 19.75
C PHE A 86 -14.06 -8.42 20.70
N PRO A 87 -14.28 -8.55 22.02
CA PRO A 87 -13.18 -8.82 22.93
C PRO A 87 -12.55 -10.16 22.53
N LEU A 88 -11.27 -10.13 22.16
CA LEU A 88 -10.49 -11.35 21.93
C LEU A 88 -10.31 -12.05 23.28
N GLY A 89 -11.25 -12.95 23.61
CA GLY A 89 -11.27 -13.67 24.87
C GLY A 89 -12.49 -14.59 25.02
N GLY A 90 -12.31 -15.81 24.51
CA GLY A 90 -13.06 -17.03 24.80
C GLY A 90 -12.18 -18.21 24.42
#